data_AF-A0AAE0C582-F1
#
_entry.id   AF-A0AAE0C582-F1
#
_cell.length_a   1.000
_cell.length_b   1.000
_cell.length_c   1.000
_cell.angle_alpha   90.00
_cell.angle_beta   90.00
_cell.angle_gamma   90.00
#
_symmetry.space_group_name_H-M   'P 1'
#
loop_
_entity.id
_entity.type
_entity.pdbx_description
1 polymer ?
#
loop_
_entity_poly.entity_id
_entity_poly.type
_entity_poly.pdbx_seq_one_letter_code
_entity_poly.pdbx_strand_id
1 'polypeptide(L)'
;MRLFRSFFSLAFLIVAYVVDDTTGNPESEPKTSPAPRWVRIDGQNFVLAATNETLVMAGPNVVVKGPPYMPSVDGESICNDVVNDACATRGTCETCYTFNEFDVQHLKDMGWNTIRLGVVWAGAQPRDENALDPQFVSRLHSVLSLCDRTGIHVVLDNHGDMVGSAGCGNGVPMWFQKKAAPELIGKPLETRFPYNLIPSLRVSGVSGYSHCGKNATSWNEHAGDPNYNLLNECCQKMNSPNPGGLGYTTISQKTMTYLVEEGPGRADFVRFWKLIAQEVVNHPSAFAVELMNEPMTIRRQWMFDTWRAVTEAVNNVIPDMSVSITDVGEGAIVPEWLVKIGGGAIDIDHATVEWIKKSTNVFYSWHWNSTVQ
;
A
#
# COMPACT_ATOMS: atom_id res chain seq x y z
N MET A 1 -12.38 -19.83 11.61
CA MET A 1 -11.27 -18.94 11.22
C MET A 1 -11.81 -18.02 10.13
N ARG A 2 -12.22 -16.79 10.47
CA ARG A 2 -12.74 -15.83 9.48
C ARG A 2 -11.53 -15.14 8.86
N LEU A 3 -11.03 -15.73 7.77
CA LEU A 3 -9.89 -15.18 7.02
C LEU A 3 -10.24 -13.81 6.44
N PHE A 4 -9.20 -12.99 6.32
CA PHE A 4 -9.25 -11.62 5.84
C PHE A 4 -9.89 -11.56 4.45
N ARG A 5 -10.84 -10.64 4.31
CA ARG A 5 -11.56 -10.40 3.07
C ARG A 5 -10.58 -9.87 2.03
N SER A 6 -10.32 -10.65 0.99
CA SER A 6 -9.85 -10.12 -0.29
C SER A 6 -10.98 -9.27 -0.86
N PHE A 7 -10.71 -7.99 -1.11
CA PHE A 7 -11.60 -7.15 -1.88
C PHE A 7 -11.03 -7.09 -3.29
N PHE A 8 -11.65 -7.81 -4.23
CA PHE A 8 -11.64 -7.42 -5.62
C PHE A 8 -12.80 -6.43 -5.81
N SER A 9 -12.48 -5.14 -5.87
CA SER A 9 -13.46 -4.15 -6.32
C SER A 9 -12.78 -3.00 -7.07
N LEU A 10 -13.43 -2.67 -8.19
CA LEU A 10 -13.25 -1.59 -9.16
C LEU A 10 -11.93 -1.51 -9.96
N ALA A 11 -12.12 -1.27 -11.26
CA ALA A 11 -11.09 -0.83 -12.18
C ALA A 11 -10.41 0.43 -11.63
N PHE A 12 -9.09 0.38 -11.48
CA PHE A 12 -8.27 1.55 -11.17
C PHE A 12 -7.94 2.27 -12.47
N LEU A 13 -8.25 3.57 -12.53
CA LEU A 13 -7.79 4.47 -13.59
C LEU A 13 -6.62 5.28 -13.03
N ILE A 14 -5.42 5.07 -13.56
CA ILE A 14 -4.25 5.89 -13.24
C ILE A 14 -4.17 7.02 -14.28
N VAL A 15 -4.26 8.26 -13.83
CA VAL A 15 -4.10 9.46 -14.68
C VAL A 15 -2.75 10.10 -14.32
N ALA A 16 -1.79 10.08 -15.24
CA ALA A 16 -0.49 10.71 -15.05
C ALA A 16 -0.52 12.20 -15.41
N TYR A 17 0.27 13.03 -14.71
CA TYR A 17 0.50 14.44 -15.04
C TYR A 17 1.96 14.82 -14.74
N VAL A 18 2.81 15.04 -15.75
CA VAL A 18 4.12 15.73 -15.58
C VAL A 18 4.56 16.48 -16.87
N VAL A 19 5.52 17.40 -16.73
CA VAL A 19 6.13 18.29 -17.75
C VAL A 19 7.64 18.01 -17.82
N ASP A 20 8.22 18.13 -19.01
CA ASP A 20 9.55 17.63 -19.43
C ASP A 20 10.69 18.68 -19.31
N ASP A 21 11.91 18.25 -18.93
CA ASP A 21 13.25 18.55 -19.53
C ASP A 21 14.43 18.03 -18.65
N THR A 22 15.57 17.73 -19.28
CA THR A 22 16.65 16.81 -18.87
C THR A 22 17.95 17.47 -18.35
N THR A 23 18.65 16.80 -17.42
CA THR A 23 20.11 16.41 -17.44
C THR A 23 20.73 16.21 -16.04
N GLY A 24 21.50 15.12 -15.84
CA GLY A 24 22.32 14.87 -14.64
C GLY A 24 23.23 13.63 -14.75
N ASN A 25 24.50 13.76 -14.33
CA ASN A 25 25.66 12.87 -14.53
C ASN A 25 25.87 11.88 -13.33
N PRO A 26 26.60 10.74 -13.47
CA PRO A 26 26.49 9.60 -12.54
C PRO A 26 27.67 9.42 -11.56
N GLU A 27 27.44 8.72 -10.44
CA GLU A 27 28.48 8.05 -9.65
C GLU A 27 28.13 6.57 -9.33
N SER A 28 29.10 5.70 -9.67
CA SER A 28 29.35 4.27 -9.42
C SER A 28 28.19 3.28 -9.17
N GLU A 29 27.95 2.43 -10.19
CA GLU A 29 26.92 1.40 -10.31
C GLU A 29 27.21 0.03 -9.64
N PRO A 30 26.16 -0.77 -9.36
CA PRO A 30 26.23 -2.22 -9.15
C PRO A 30 26.64 -2.99 -10.42
N LYS A 31 27.17 -4.21 -10.26
CA LYS A 31 27.85 -5.02 -11.31
C LYS A 31 27.00 -5.53 -12.48
N THR A 32 25.74 -5.15 -12.61
CA THR A 32 24.89 -5.36 -13.80
C THR A 32 23.89 -4.22 -13.87
N SER A 33 23.83 -3.51 -14.99
CA SER A 33 22.86 -2.41 -15.17
C SER A 33 21.43 -2.93 -15.03
N PRO A 34 20.50 -2.17 -14.38
CA PRO A 34 19.11 -2.56 -14.24
C PRO A 34 18.44 -2.88 -15.58
N ALA A 35 17.50 -3.84 -15.59
CA ALA A 35 16.70 -4.11 -16.78
C ALA A 35 15.78 -2.90 -17.06
N PRO A 36 15.77 -2.35 -18.29
CA PRO A 36 14.88 -1.24 -18.61
C PRO A 36 13.41 -1.60 -18.39
N ARG A 37 12.65 -0.71 -17.75
CA ARG A 37 11.20 -0.89 -17.57
C ARG A 37 10.50 -0.87 -18.92
N TRP A 38 9.52 -1.76 -19.12
CA TRP A 38 8.77 -1.79 -20.37
C TRP A 38 7.84 -0.59 -20.56
N VAL A 39 7.43 0.04 -19.46
CA VAL A 39 6.53 1.18 -19.46
C VAL A 39 7.22 2.32 -18.75
N ARG A 40 7.14 3.51 -19.34
CA ARG A 40 7.58 4.77 -18.75
C ARG A 40 6.45 5.79 -18.79
N ILE A 41 6.60 6.86 -18.02
CA ILE A 41 5.72 8.03 -18.10
C ILE A 41 6.26 8.96 -19.19
N ASP A 42 5.36 9.51 -19.99
CA ASP A 42 5.63 10.54 -20.99
C ASP A 42 4.50 11.58 -20.95
N GLY A 43 4.79 12.72 -20.33
CA GLY A 43 3.80 13.75 -20.07
C GLY A 43 2.64 13.24 -19.20
N GLN A 44 1.47 13.06 -19.82
CA GLN A 44 0.25 12.57 -19.16
C GLN A 44 -0.07 11.09 -19.48
N ASN A 45 0.84 10.41 -20.17
CA ASN A 45 0.59 9.09 -20.72
C ASN A 45 1.57 8.06 -20.15
N PHE A 46 1.10 6.82 -20.01
CA PHE A 46 1.99 5.67 -20.01
C PHE A 46 2.35 5.33 -21.45
N VAL A 47 3.62 5.04 -21.71
CA VAL A 47 4.07 4.62 -23.04
C VAL A 47 4.95 3.39 -22.95
N LEU A 48 4.89 2.53 -23.97
CA LEU A 48 5.85 1.46 -24.16
C LEU A 48 7.24 2.07 -24.40
N ALA A 49 8.22 1.73 -23.57
CA ALA A 49 9.57 2.26 -23.66
C ALA A 49 10.25 1.91 -25.01
N ALA A 50 9.91 0.76 -25.59
CA ALA A 50 10.49 0.29 -26.84
C ALA A 50 9.95 1.00 -28.09
N THR A 51 8.70 1.48 -28.07
CA THR A 51 8.00 1.99 -29.26
C THR A 51 7.46 3.41 -29.12
N ASN A 52 7.43 3.96 -27.90
CA ASN A 52 6.72 5.19 -27.54
C ASN A 52 5.21 5.15 -27.82
N GLU A 53 4.62 3.97 -27.98
CA GLU A 53 3.18 3.82 -28.12
C GLU A 53 2.49 4.07 -26.78
N THR A 54 1.47 4.93 -26.78
CA THR A 54 0.64 5.20 -25.61
C THR A 54 -0.16 3.98 -25.19
N LEU A 55 -0.15 3.69 -23.89
CA LEU A 55 -0.90 2.62 -23.26
C LEU A 55 -1.99 3.18 -22.35
N VAL A 56 -3.16 2.55 -22.39
CA VAL A 56 -4.13 2.60 -21.28
C VAL A 56 -3.87 1.38 -20.40
N MET A 57 -3.55 1.63 -19.14
CA MET A 57 -3.29 0.57 -18.16
C MET A 57 -4.62 0.15 -17.54
N ALA A 58 -5.01 -1.10 -17.75
CA ALA A 58 -6.27 -1.63 -17.24
C ALA A 58 -6.06 -3.05 -16.71
N GLY A 59 -6.62 -3.30 -15.53
CA GLY A 59 -6.71 -4.62 -14.93
C GLY A 59 -6.93 -4.59 -13.42
N PRO A 60 -6.80 -5.74 -12.74
CA PRO A 60 -7.26 -5.89 -11.37
C PRO A 60 -6.19 -5.56 -10.32
N ASN A 61 -6.66 -5.48 -9.08
CA ASN A 61 -5.82 -5.61 -7.89
C ASN A 61 -5.57 -7.08 -7.60
N VAL A 62 -4.33 -7.46 -7.32
CA VAL A 62 -3.94 -8.80 -6.87
C VAL A 62 -3.26 -8.64 -5.52
N VAL A 63 -4.03 -8.79 -4.43
CA VAL A 63 -3.57 -8.44 -3.08
C VAL A 63 -3.92 -9.54 -2.08
N VAL A 64 -2.92 -10.01 -1.34
CA VAL A 64 -3.08 -10.98 -0.25
C VAL A 64 -2.73 -10.29 1.08
N LYS A 65 -3.74 -9.96 1.89
CA LYS A 65 -3.63 -9.08 3.07
C LYS A 65 -3.23 -9.78 4.38
N GLY A 66 -3.01 -11.09 4.34
CA GLY A 66 -2.59 -11.92 5.47
C GLY A 66 -1.65 -13.04 4.99
N PRO A 67 -1.07 -13.85 5.88
CA PRO A 67 -0.17 -14.93 5.49
C PRO A 67 -0.81 -15.83 4.40
N PRO A 68 -0.11 -16.13 3.29
CA PRO A 68 1.33 -15.92 3.05
C PRO A 68 1.73 -14.57 2.42
N TYR A 69 0.84 -13.59 2.34
CA TYR A 69 1.07 -12.21 1.85
C TYR A 69 1.48 -12.04 0.38
N MET A 70 1.52 -13.12 -0.39
CA MET A 70 1.77 -13.12 -1.83
C MET A 70 1.07 -14.34 -2.45
N PRO A 71 0.37 -14.21 -3.59
CA PRO A 71 -0.30 -15.35 -4.20
C PRO A 71 0.69 -16.42 -4.66
N SER A 72 0.20 -17.65 -4.85
CA SER A 72 0.93 -18.68 -5.58
C SER A 72 0.71 -18.51 -7.09
N VAL A 73 1.70 -18.86 -7.89
CA VAL A 73 1.51 -19.02 -9.36
C VAL A 73 1.06 -20.42 -9.74
N ASP A 74 0.99 -21.35 -8.77
CA ASP A 74 0.49 -22.70 -8.99
C ASP A 74 -1.04 -22.72 -9.05
N GLY A 75 -1.59 -23.39 -10.05
CA GLY A 75 -3.02 -23.60 -10.18
C GLY A 75 -3.42 -24.02 -11.60
N GLU A 76 -4.58 -24.67 -11.71
CA GLU A 76 -5.12 -25.19 -12.97
C GLU A 76 -6.44 -24.52 -13.37
N SER A 77 -6.79 -23.42 -12.71
CA SER A 77 -8.05 -22.70 -12.91
C SER A 77 -7.94 -21.24 -12.56
N ILE A 78 -8.87 -20.44 -13.09
CA ILE A 78 -9.04 -19.04 -12.72
C ILE A 78 -9.42 -18.92 -11.24
N CYS A 79 -8.77 -18.01 -10.53
CA CYS A 79 -9.08 -17.55 -9.19
C CYS A 79 -10.45 -16.84 -9.21
N ASN A 80 -11.45 -17.45 -8.54
CA ASN A 80 -12.79 -16.89 -8.42
C ASN A 80 -13.12 -16.64 -6.94
N ASP A 81 -12.98 -15.39 -6.50
CA ASP A 81 -13.40 -14.99 -5.16
C ASP A 81 -14.95 -14.98 -5.07
N VAL A 82 -15.48 -15.65 -4.04
CA VAL A 82 -16.89 -15.55 -3.65
C VAL A 82 -16.95 -14.84 -2.30
N VAL A 83 -16.86 -13.51 -2.32
CA VAL A 83 -16.87 -12.67 -1.11
C VAL A 83 -17.96 -11.59 -1.25
N ASN A 84 -19.17 -11.89 -0.77
CA ASN A 84 -20.33 -10.98 -0.75
C ASN A 84 -21.20 -11.22 0.50
N ASP A 85 -22.21 -10.38 0.73
CA ASP A 85 -23.10 -10.48 1.91
C ASP A 85 -23.83 -11.82 1.99
N ALA A 86 -24.16 -12.42 0.83
CA ALA A 86 -24.84 -13.71 0.77
C ALA A 86 -23.93 -14.86 1.26
N CYS A 87 -22.67 -14.91 0.81
CA CYS A 87 -21.72 -15.90 1.32
C CYS A 87 -21.37 -15.62 2.79
N ALA A 88 -21.29 -14.35 3.20
CA ALA A 88 -20.92 -13.98 4.56
C ALA A 88 -21.99 -14.44 5.57
N THR A 89 -23.27 -14.27 5.21
CA THR A 89 -24.41 -14.76 5.99
C THR A 89 -24.42 -16.28 6.09
N ARG A 90 -24.02 -16.98 5.01
CA ARG A 90 -24.02 -18.45 4.94
C ARG A 90 -22.74 -19.09 5.48
N GLY A 91 -21.68 -18.31 5.72
CA GLY A 91 -20.37 -18.83 6.07
C GLY A 91 -19.68 -19.60 4.94
N THR A 92 -20.05 -19.33 3.69
CA THR A 92 -19.57 -20.05 2.49
C THR A 92 -18.69 -19.17 1.60
N CYS A 93 -18.07 -18.12 2.15
CA CYS A 93 -17.17 -17.30 1.35
C CYS A 93 -15.91 -18.08 1.03
N GLU A 94 -15.48 -17.98 -0.21
CA GLU A 94 -14.26 -18.59 -0.70
C GLU A 94 -13.35 -17.47 -1.23
N THR A 95 -12.09 -17.50 -0.81
CA THR A 95 -11.06 -16.60 -1.30
C THR A 95 -9.95 -17.46 -1.85
N CYS A 96 -9.55 -17.20 -3.10
CA CYS A 96 -8.41 -17.84 -3.71
C CYS A 96 -7.13 -17.02 -3.45
N TYR A 97 -6.00 -17.71 -3.40
CA TYR A 97 -4.69 -17.14 -3.09
C TYR A 97 -3.71 -17.40 -4.24
N THR A 98 -4.19 -17.32 -5.48
CA THR A 98 -3.43 -17.64 -6.69
C THR A 98 -3.44 -16.48 -7.69
N PHE A 99 -2.39 -16.41 -8.49
CA PHE A 99 -2.29 -15.64 -9.71
C PHE A 99 -1.48 -16.48 -10.70
N ASN A 100 -2.16 -17.38 -11.41
CA ASN A 100 -1.56 -18.41 -12.25
C ASN A 100 -1.75 -18.10 -13.76
N GLU A 101 -1.32 -19.01 -14.64
CA GLU A 101 -1.42 -18.79 -16.09
C GLU A 101 -2.86 -18.68 -16.61
N PHE A 102 -3.82 -19.34 -15.96
CA PHE A 102 -5.24 -19.23 -16.30
C PHE A 102 -5.80 -17.86 -15.93
N ASP A 103 -5.37 -17.31 -14.78
CA ASP A 103 -5.70 -15.93 -14.41
C ASP A 103 -5.17 -14.96 -15.46
N VAL A 104 -3.89 -15.08 -15.83
CA VAL A 104 -3.27 -14.22 -16.85
C VAL A 104 -4.00 -14.31 -18.19
N GLN A 105 -4.31 -15.52 -18.67
CA GLN A 105 -5.04 -15.69 -19.92
C GLN A 105 -6.43 -15.05 -19.83
N HIS A 106 -7.12 -15.23 -18.71
CA HIS A 106 -8.42 -14.60 -18.49
C HIS A 106 -8.34 -13.07 -18.51
N LEU A 107 -7.32 -12.46 -17.87
CA LEU A 107 -7.10 -11.01 -17.96
C LEU A 107 -6.93 -10.56 -19.41
N LYS A 108 -6.12 -11.28 -20.19
CA LYS A 108 -5.89 -10.96 -21.61
C LYS A 108 -7.13 -11.12 -22.47
N ASP A 109 -7.94 -12.16 -22.22
CA ASP A 109 -9.21 -12.37 -22.93
C ASP A 109 -10.20 -11.22 -22.66
N MET A 110 -10.11 -10.57 -21.50
CA MET A 110 -10.85 -9.36 -21.17
C MET A 110 -10.21 -8.06 -21.72
N GLY A 111 -9.07 -8.15 -22.40
CA GLY A 111 -8.33 -7.01 -22.92
C GLY A 111 -7.52 -6.23 -21.86
N TRP A 112 -7.31 -6.80 -20.68
CA TRP A 112 -6.47 -6.20 -19.64
C TRP A 112 -4.99 -6.52 -19.86
N ASN A 113 -4.14 -5.59 -19.43
CA ASN A 113 -2.69 -5.61 -19.66
C ASN A 113 -1.86 -5.35 -18.40
N THR A 114 -2.50 -5.05 -17.27
CA THR A 114 -1.82 -4.60 -16.05
C THR A 114 -2.41 -5.28 -14.82
N ILE A 115 -1.60 -5.47 -13.77
CA ILE A 115 -2.06 -5.76 -12.42
C ILE A 115 -1.50 -4.75 -11.42
N ARG A 116 -2.27 -4.45 -10.38
CA ARG A 116 -1.78 -3.79 -9.15
C ARG A 116 -1.49 -4.88 -8.11
N LEU A 117 -0.22 -5.24 -7.97
CA LEU A 117 0.25 -6.35 -7.13
C LEU A 117 0.60 -5.86 -5.73
N GLY A 118 -0.08 -6.38 -4.71
CA GLY A 118 0.17 -6.03 -3.33
C GLY A 118 1.50 -6.57 -2.80
N VAL A 119 2.41 -5.68 -2.41
CA VAL A 119 3.65 -5.93 -1.66
C VAL A 119 3.51 -5.45 -0.21
N VAL A 120 2.57 -6.05 0.53
CA VAL A 120 2.21 -5.67 1.92
C VAL A 120 3.45 -5.68 2.82
N TRP A 121 3.83 -4.51 3.38
CA TRP A 121 5.05 -4.36 4.19
C TRP A 121 5.14 -5.38 5.35
N ALA A 122 4.02 -5.64 6.04
CA ALA A 122 3.96 -6.62 7.13
C ALA A 122 4.37 -8.04 6.72
N GLY A 123 4.07 -8.44 5.48
CA GLY A 123 4.46 -9.74 4.92
C GLY A 123 5.85 -9.73 4.31
N ALA A 124 6.21 -8.64 3.62
CA ALA A 124 7.48 -8.50 2.94
C ALA A 124 8.66 -8.35 3.90
N GLN A 125 8.48 -7.62 5.01
CA GLN A 125 9.51 -7.39 6.03
C GLN A 125 8.91 -7.59 7.43
N PRO A 126 8.67 -8.84 7.85
CA PRO A 126 7.98 -9.17 9.10
C PRO A 126 8.82 -8.87 10.35
N ARG A 127 10.11 -8.58 10.19
CA ARG A 127 11.08 -8.26 11.25
C ARG A 127 11.86 -7.00 10.90
N ASP A 128 12.41 -6.33 11.91
CA ASP A 128 13.30 -5.19 11.70
C ASP A 128 14.69 -5.68 11.28
N GLU A 129 14.87 -5.92 9.98
CA GLU A 129 16.10 -6.42 9.39
C GLU A 129 16.41 -5.76 8.05
N ASN A 130 17.68 -5.67 7.66
CA ASN A 130 18.09 -5.20 6.33
C ASN A 130 17.88 -6.28 5.25
N ALA A 131 16.73 -6.95 5.28
CA ALA A 131 16.34 -7.98 4.33
C ALA A 131 14.80 -8.08 4.26
N LEU A 132 14.31 -8.66 3.16
CA LEU A 132 12.92 -9.11 3.04
C LEU A 132 12.79 -10.59 3.41
N ASP A 133 11.58 -11.03 3.71
CA ASP A 133 11.29 -12.43 3.99
C ASP A 133 11.60 -13.30 2.76
N PRO A 134 12.45 -14.35 2.87
CA PRO A 134 12.83 -15.17 1.72
C PRO A 134 11.67 -15.88 1.01
N GLN A 135 10.61 -16.25 1.74
CA GLN A 135 9.45 -16.91 1.12
C GLN A 135 8.59 -15.89 0.36
N PHE A 136 8.43 -14.69 0.91
CA PHE A 136 7.80 -13.58 0.21
C PHE A 136 8.55 -13.25 -1.09
N VAL A 137 9.88 -13.09 -1.01
CA VAL A 137 10.74 -12.78 -2.17
C VAL A 137 10.64 -13.87 -3.25
N SER A 138 10.69 -15.15 -2.86
CA SER A 138 10.53 -16.27 -3.80
C SER A 138 9.18 -16.23 -4.55
N ARG A 139 8.08 -15.92 -3.84
CA ARG A 139 6.75 -15.79 -4.45
C ARG A 139 6.65 -14.54 -5.32
N LEU A 140 7.21 -13.42 -4.89
CA LEU A 140 7.26 -12.18 -5.67
C LEU A 140 7.95 -12.42 -7.02
N HIS A 141 9.14 -13.03 -7.02
CA HIS A 141 9.84 -13.40 -8.25
C HIS A 141 9.01 -14.35 -9.12
N SER A 142 8.31 -15.31 -8.54
CA SER A 142 7.46 -16.23 -9.30
C SER A 142 6.34 -15.50 -10.05
N VAL A 143 5.66 -14.57 -9.38
CA VAL A 143 4.61 -13.72 -9.97
C VAL A 143 5.18 -12.79 -11.04
N LEU A 144 6.31 -12.13 -10.77
CA LEU A 144 6.93 -11.21 -11.71
C LEU A 144 7.50 -11.94 -12.93
N SER A 145 8.13 -13.10 -12.77
CA SER A 145 8.55 -13.95 -13.89
C SER A 145 7.38 -14.48 -14.72
N LEU A 146 6.19 -14.64 -14.14
CA LEU A 146 4.96 -14.89 -14.91
C LEU A 146 4.58 -13.65 -15.72
N CYS A 147 4.54 -12.48 -15.10
CA CYS A 147 4.22 -11.23 -15.78
C CYS A 147 5.22 -10.90 -16.91
N ASP A 148 6.52 -11.09 -16.69
CA ASP A 148 7.60 -10.90 -17.67
C ASP A 148 7.51 -11.85 -18.87
N ARG A 149 7.07 -13.10 -18.69
CA ARG A 149 6.94 -14.02 -19.84
C ARG A 149 5.62 -13.84 -20.57
N THR A 150 4.61 -13.28 -19.92
CA THR A 150 3.27 -13.11 -20.50
C THR A 150 2.96 -11.69 -20.94
N GLY A 151 3.80 -10.70 -20.66
CA GLY A 151 3.53 -9.32 -21.07
C GLY A 151 2.45 -8.63 -20.25
N ILE A 152 2.29 -8.97 -18.97
CA ILE A 152 1.43 -8.23 -18.03
C ILE A 152 2.31 -7.20 -17.33
N HIS A 153 1.89 -5.94 -17.29
CA HIS A 153 2.59 -4.88 -16.57
C HIS A 153 2.20 -4.87 -15.09
N VAL A 154 3.13 -4.50 -14.21
CA VAL A 154 2.92 -4.58 -12.75
C VAL A 154 3.21 -3.24 -12.09
N VAL A 155 2.22 -2.76 -11.36
CA VAL A 155 2.39 -1.73 -10.32
C VAL A 155 2.53 -2.44 -8.97
N LEU A 156 3.67 -2.28 -8.29
CA LEU A 156 3.92 -2.85 -6.97
C LEU A 156 3.33 -1.93 -5.90
N ASP A 157 2.32 -2.38 -5.20
CA ASP A 157 1.55 -1.58 -4.24
C ASP A 157 1.84 -1.99 -2.80
N ASN A 158 2.39 -1.08 -1.99
CA ASN A 158 2.47 -1.31 -0.55
C ASN A 158 1.07 -1.18 0.08
N HIS A 159 0.33 -2.27 -0.02
CA HIS A 159 -1.06 -2.31 0.36
C HIS A 159 -1.23 -2.37 1.87
N GLY A 160 -2.21 -1.63 2.37
CA GLY A 160 -2.64 -1.63 3.76
C GLY A 160 -3.99 -0.96 3.92
N ASP A 161 -4.85 -1.51 4.77
CA ASP A 161 -6.06 -0.83 5.20
C ASP A 161 -5.92 -0.39 6.66
N MET A 162 -6.29 0.85 6.96
CA MET A 162 -6.31 1.36 8.34
C MET A 162 -4.95 1.24 9.04
N VAL A 163 -3.87 1.54 8.30
CA VAL A 163 -2.47 1.64 8.75
C VAL A 163 -1.80 0.31 9.06
N GLY A 164 -2.26 -0.45 10.06
CA GLY A 164 -1.51 -1.61 10.53
C GLY A 164 -2.19 -2.45 11.58
N SER A 165 -1.62 -3.63 11.82
CA SER A 165 -2.25 -4.65 12.65
C SER A 165 -2.58 -4.20 14.07
N ALA A 166 -1.77 -3.36 14.72
CA ALA A 166 -1.99 -2.96 16.12
C ALA A 166 -3.22 -2.04 16.29
N GLY A 167 -3.59 -1.31 15.24
CA GLY A 167 -4.83 -0.53 15.14
C GLY A 167 -6.03 -1.32 14.61
N CYS A 168 -5.95 -2.65 14.54
CA CYS A 168 -6.89 -3.55 13.89
C CYS A 168 -7.00 -3.42 12.35
N GLY A 169 -6.11 -2.65 11.71
CA GLY A 169 -5.94 -2.60 10.26
C GLY A 169 -5.00 -3.70 9.75
N ASN A 170 -4.37 -3.48 8.59
CA ASN A 170 -3.28 -4.28 8.01
C ASN A 170 -2.33 -3.36 7.22
N GLY A 171 -1.20 -3.87 6.73
CA GLY A 171 -0.20 -3.07 6.00
C GLY A 171 1.10 -2.93 6.76
N VAL A 172 1.19 -1.97 7.69
CA VAL A 172 2.42 -1.69 8.45
C VAL A 172 2.74 -2.85 9.42
N PRO A 173 3.99 -3.34 9.47
CA PRO A 173 4.39 -4.43 10.35
C PRO A 173 4.27 -4.09 11.84
N MET A 174 4.08 -5.13 12.65
CA MET A 174 4.00 -4.98 14.11
C MET A 174 5.30 -4.47 14.75
N TRP A 175 6.48 -4.84 14.23
CA TRP A 175 7.75 -4.35 14.76
C TRP A 175 7.88 -2.82 14.61
N PHE A 176 7.39 -2.26 13.51
CA PHE A 176 7.41 -0.82 13.27
C PHE A 176 6.43 -0.10 14.20
N GLN A 177 5.23 -0.64 14.37
CA GLN A 177 4.24 -0.11 15.33
C GLN A 177 4.76 -0.14 16.78
N LYS A 178 5.55 -1.17 17.15
CA LYS A 178 6.23 -1.23 18.46
C LYS A 178 7.29 -0.13 18.63
N LYS A 179 7.96 0.32 17.56
CA LYS A 179 8.86 1.48 17.62
C LYS A 179 8.07 2.79 17.78
N ALA A 180 6.97 2.92 17.05
CA ALA A 180 6.18 4.15 17.00
C ALA A 180 5.38 4.43 18.28
N ALA A 181 4.79 3.39 18.89
CA ALA A 181 3.89 3.53 20.03
C ALA A 181 3.86 2.27 20.92
N PRO A 182 4.99 1.87 21.53
CA PRO A 182 5.09 0.65 22.34
C PRO A 182 4.07 0.61 23.48
N GLU A 183 3.71 1.76 24.05
CA GLU A 183 2.78 1.90 25.16
C GLU A 183 1.31 1.61 24.81
N LEU A 184 0.98 1.60 23.51
CA LEU A 184 -0.38 1.41 23.01
C LEU A 184 -0.64 -0.01 22.48
N ILE A 185 0.38 -0.86 22.42
CA ILE A 185 0.25 -2.24 21.93
C ILE A 185 -0.66 -3.04 22.87
N GLY A 186 -1.72 -3.63 22.31
CA GLY A 186 -2.70 -4.41 23.07
C GLY A 186 -3.54 -3.58 24.05
N LYS A 187 -3.70 -2.27 23.80
CA LYS A 187 -4.55 -1.39 24.60
C LYS A 187 -5.87 -1.08 23.88
N PRO A 188 -6.94 -0.73 24.64
CA PRO A 188 -8.17 -0.25 24.03
C PRO A 188 -7.93 0.91 23.06
N LEU A 189 -8.53 0.83 21.88
CA LEU A 189 -8.39 1.87 20.87
C LEU A 189 -9.13 3.15 21.29
N GLU A 190 -8.47 4.27 21.07
CA GLU A 190 -9.00 5.61 21.33
C GLU A 190 -8.74 6.52 20.13
N THR A 191 -9.75 7.28 19.71
CA THR A 191 -9.59 8.43 18.82
C THR A 191 -9.42 9.68 19.68
N ARG A 192 -8.35 10.44 19.46
CA ARG A 192 -8.06 11.68 20.21
C ARG A 192 -8.24 12.91 19.34
N PHE A 193 -8.12 14.07 19.96
CA PHE A 193 -8.10 15.34 19.25
C PHE A 193 -6.94 15.37 18.22
N PRO A 194 -7.17 15.92 17.01
CA PRO A 194 -8.40 16.60 16.59
C PRO A 194 -9.43 15.67 15.92
N TYR A 195 -9.07 14.42 15.62
CA TYR A 195 -9.92 13.46 14.90
C TYR A 195 -11.23 13.13 15.63
N ASN A 196 -11.22 13.16 16.97
CA ASN A 196 -12.42 12.92 17.76
C ASN A 196 -13.50 14.01 17.59
N LEU A 197 -13.23 15.12 16.91
CA LEU A 197 -14.25 16.11 16.58
C LEU A 197 -15.17 15.66 15.45
N ILE A 198 -14.73 14.68 14.64
CA ILE A 198 -15.47 14.19 13.48
C ILE A 198 -16.10 12.85 13.82
N PRO A 199 -17.44 12.74 13.89
CA PRO A 199 -18.11 11.51 14.32
C PRO A 199 -17.70 10.25 13.54
N SER A 200 -17.50 10.36 12.22
CA SER A 200 -17.10 9.23 11.36
C SER A 200 -15.69 8.71 11.62
N LEU A 201 -14.80 9.51 12.24
CA LEU A 201 -13.44 9.12 12.57
C LEU A 201 -13.30 8.55 14.00
N ARG A 202 -14.37 8.56 14.78
CA ARG A 202 -14.36 8.06 16.16
C ARG A 202 -14.41 6.54 16.16
N VAL A 203 -13.39 5.91 16.73
CA VAL A 203 -13.34 4.46 16.91
C VAL A 203 -14.48 3.93 17.77
N SER A 204 -14.98 4.73 18.72
CA SER A 204 -16.13 4.36 19.54
C SER A 204 -17.45 4.28 18.76
N GLY A 205 -17.51 4.83 17.54
CA GLY A 205 -18.63 4.70 16.62
C GLY A 205 -18.49 3.55 15.63
N VAL A 206 -17.35 2.83 15.62
CA VAL A 206 -17.12 1.70 14.73
C VAL A 206 -17.97 0.51 15.18
N SER A 207 -18.66 -0.14 14.23
CA SER A 207 -19.43 -1.36 14.50
C SER A 207 -18.54 -2.41 15.18
N GLY A 208 -19.07 -3.09 16.19
CA GLY A 208 -18.32 -4.07 16.98
C GLY A 208 -17.43 -3.49 18.08
N TYR A 209 -17.23 -2.16 18.18
CA TYR A 209 -16.42 -1.55 19.25
C TYR A 209 -16.88 -1.96 20.65
N SER A 210 -18.20 -2.02 20.87
CA SER A 210 -18.79 -2.36 22.17
C SER A 210 -18.50 -3.79 22.64
N HIS A 211 -18.07 -4.70 21.76
CA HIS A 211 -17.73 -6.09 22.12
C HIS A 211 -16.63 -6.14 23.18
N CYS A 212 -15.55 -5.37 22.97
CA CYS A 212 -14.47 -5.24 23.95
C CYS A 212 -14.50 -3.90 24.68
N GLY A 213 -14.93 -2.83 24.02
CA GLY A 213 -14.91 -1.47 24.56
C GLY A 213 -13.57 -1.14 25.21
N LYS A 214 -13.60 -0.89 26.52
CA LYS A 214 -12.43 -0.55 27.35
C LYS A 214 -11.81 -1.75 28.10
N ASN A 215 -12.19 -2.99 27.79
CA ASN A 215 -11.68 -4.19 28.48
C ASN A 215 -10.20 -4.43 28.11
N ALA A 216 -9.30 -3.96 28.96
CA ALA A 216 -7.86 -4.07 28.74
C ALA A 216 -7.36 -5.52 28.63
N THR A 217 -8.02 -6.49 29.29
CA THR A 217 -7.62 -7.89 29.21
C THR A 217 -7.84 -8.45 27.81
N SER A 218 -9.02 -8.22 27.21
CA SER A 218 -9.35 -8.69 25.86
C SER A 218 -8.45 -8.04 24.80
N TRP A 219 -8.13 -6.75 24.94
CA TRP A 219 -7.18 -6.08 24.06
C TRP A 219 -5.74 -6.61 24.22
N ASN A 220 -5.38 -7.13 25.39
CA ASN A 220 -4.03 -7.66 25.62
C ASN A 220 -3.81 -9.06 25.03
N GLU A 221 -4.87 -9.78 24.66
CA GLU A 221 -4.77 -11.09 24.01
C GLU A 221 -4.04 -10.97 22.66
N HIS A 222 -3.00 -11.78 22.46
CA HIS A 222 -2.11 -11.71 21.28
C HIS A 222 -1.33 -10.40 21.11
N ALA A 223 -1.28 -9.52 22.11
CA ALA A 223 -0.62 -8.21 22.00
C ALA A 223 0.82 -8.33 21.46
N GLY A 224 1.09 -7.61 20.38
CA GLY A 224 2.41 -7.58 19.74
C GLY A 224 2.71 -8.75 18.79
N ASP A 225 1.74 -9.63 18.52
CA ASP A 225 1.83 -10.62 17.45
C ASP A 225 1.80 -9.93 16.07
N PRO A 226 2.62 -10.35 15.08
CA PRO A 226 2.56 -9.82 13.71
C PRO A 226 1.17 -9.87 13.07
N ASN A 227 0.36 -10.85 13.45
CA ASN A 227 -0.99 -11.10 12.98
C ASN A 227 -2.05 -10.71 14.03
N TYR A 228 -1.75 -9.74 14.91
CA TYR A 228 -2.66 -9.34 16.00
C TYR A 228 -4.09 -9.04 15.54
N ASN A 229 -4.25 -8.40 14.38
CA ASN A 229 -5.55 -8.08 13.76
C ASN A 229 -6.35 -9.33 13.33
N LEU A 230 -5.65 -10.41 12.96
CA LEU A 230 -6.17 -11.71 12.57
C LEU A 230 -6.52 -12.58 13.78
N LEU A 231 -5.82 -12.40 14.90
CA LEU A 231 -5.92 -13.27 16.08
C LEU A 231 -6.79 -12.68 17.19
N ASN A 232 -6.71 -11.37 17.43
CA ASN A 232 -7.43 -10.73 18.53
C ASN A 232 -8.93 -10.58 18.22
N GLU A 233 -9.79 -11.10 19.11
CA GLU A 233 -11.24 -11.10 18.89
C GLU A 233 -11.81 -9.67 18.77
N CYS A 234 -11.29 -8.71 19.53
CA CYS A 234 -11.74 -7.31 19.47
C CYS A 234 -11.56 -6.74 18.06
N CYS A 235 -10.39 -6.99 17.44
CA CYS A 235 -10.15 -6.57 16.07
C CYS A 235 -11.08 -7.26 15.07
N GLN A 236 -11.32 -8.56 15.20
CA GLN A 236 -12.19 -9.32 14.30
C GLN A 236 -13.66 -8.83 14.31
N LYS A 237 -14.12 -8.16 15.36
CA LYS A 237 -15.46 -7.55 15.39
C LYS A 237 -15.53 -6.20 14.69
N MET A 238 -14.40 -5.54 14.50
CA MET A 238 -14.34 -4.14 14.07
C MET A 238 -13.74 -3.96 12.68
N ASN A 239 -12.81 -4.80 12.26
CA ASN A 239 -11.95 -4.56 11.09
C ASN A 239 -12.63 -4.83 9.74
N SER A 240 -13.94 -5.07 9.72
CA SER A 240 -14.66 -5.39 8.49
C SER A 240 -15.82 -4.43 8.24
N PRO A 241 -15.97 -3.85 7.03
CA PRO A 241 -15.11 -4.00 5.84
C PRO A 241 -14.00 -2.93 5.79
N ASN A 242 -13.12 -2.84 6.79
CA ASN A 242 -12.11 -1.77 6.95
C ASN A 242 -12.70 -0.37 7.24
N PRO A 243 -13.39 -0.17 8.37
CA PRO A 243 -13.98 1.13 8.68
C PRO A 243 -12.92 2.21 8.96
N GLY A 244 -13.04 3.36 8.29
CA GLY A 244 -12.14 4.53 8.38
C GLY A 244 -11.76 4.96 9.81
N GLY A 245 -12.67 4.81 10.78
CA GLY A 245 -12.40 5.13 12.19
C GLY A 245 -11.21 4.38 12.82
N LEU A 246 -10.82 3.22 12.27
CA LEU A 246 -9.62 2.48 12.71
C LEU A 246 -8.31 3.17 12.26
N GLY A 247 -8.32 3.82 11.09
CA GLY A 247 -7.18 4.56 10.55
C GLY A 247 -6.82 5.80 11.37
N TYR A 248 -7.78 6.36 12.11
CA TYR A 248 -7.61 7.57 12.92
C TYR A 248 -7.55 7.34 14.43
N THR A 249 -7.32 6.09 14.86
CA THR A 249 -7.00 5.81 16.27
C THR A 249 -5.64 6.39 16.64
N THR A 250 -5.42 6.61 17.94
CA THR A 250 -4.17 7.19 18.47
C THR A 250 -2.94 6.37 18.06
N ILE A 251 -3.04 5.04 18.06
CA ILE A 251 -1.94 4.16 17.63
C ILE A 251 -1.68 4.25 16.12
N SER A 252 -2.73 4.26 15.30
CA SER A 252 -2.61 4.42 13.84
C SER A 252 -1.98 5.77 13.49
N GLN A 253 -2.38 6.84 14.16
CA GLN A 253 -1.86 8.19 13.91
C GLN A 253 -0.43 8.39 14.40
N LYS A 254 -0.05 7.79 15.54
CA LYS A 254 1.35 7.75 15.98
C LYS A 254 2.23 6.95 15.02
N THR A 255 1.73 5.83 14.51
CA THR A 255 2.41 5.01 13.51
C THR A 255 2.65 5.79 12.22
N MET A 256 1.60 6.43 11.68
CA MET A 256 1.73 7.25 10.48
C MET A 256 2.64 8.45 10.68
N THR A 257 2.55 9.12 11.83
CA THR A 257 3.44 10.24 12.16
C THR A 257 4.90 9.77 12.20
N TYR A 258 5.21 8.67 12.87
CA TYR A 258 6.55 8.11 12.93
C TYR A 258 7.10 7.70 11.55
N LEU A 259 6.21 7.25 10.65
CA LEU A 259 6.56 6.90 9.26
C LEU A 259 6.93 8.14 8.44
N VAL A 260 6.12 9.19 8.50
CA VAL A 260 6.30 10.35 7.62
C VAL A 260 7.22 11.43 8.20
N GLU A 261 7.34 11.54 9.52
CA GLU A 261 8.22 12.50 10.18
C GLU A 261 9.70 12.16 9.89
N GLU A 262 10.53 13.19 9.71
CA GLU A 262 11.95 12.99 9.48
C GLU A 262 12.58 12.29 10.69
N GLY A 263 13.21 11.13 10.44
CA GLY A 263 13.84 10.37 11.50
C GLY A 263 13.93 8.88 11.20
N PRO A 264 14.14 8.05 12.24
CA PRO A 264 14.35 6.61 12.09
C PRO A 264 13.17 5.87 11.44
N GLY A 265 11.92 6.29 11.70
CA GLY A 265 10.75 5.65 11.10
C GLY A 265 10.66 5.88 9.59
N ARG A 266 10.91 7.12 9.12
CA ARG A 266 11.06 7.41 7.69
C ARG A 266 12.20 6.61 7.07
N ALA A 267 13.35 6.53 7.74
CA ALA A 267 14.50 5.76 7.25
C ALA A 267 14.18 4.26 7.08
N ASP A 268 13.42 3.67 8.01
CA ASP A 268 12.94 2.30 7.93
C ASP A 268 12.01 2.07 6.73
N PHE A 269 11.14 3.04 6.43
CA PHE A 269 10.23 2.99 5.28
C PHE A 269 10.96 3.16 3.93
N VAL A 270 11.92 4.09 3.87
CA VAL A 270 12.83 4.24 2.71
C VAL A 270 13.63 2.96 2.48
N ARG A 271 14.13 2.34 3.55
CA ARG A 271 14.84 1.05 3.49
C ARG A 271 13.95 -0.04 2.90
N PHE A 272 12.69 -0.14 3.33
CA PHE A 272 11.75 -1.14 2.79
C PHE A 272 11.62 -1.03 1.27
N TRP A 273 11.36 0.17 0.75
CA TRP A 273 11.22 0.39 -0.69
C TRP A 273 12.52 0.18 -1.47
N LYS A 274 13.67 0.55 -0.87
CA LYS A 274 14.98 0.23 -1.44
C LYS A 274 15.19 -1.29 -1.58
N LEU A 275 14.81 -2.07 -0.58
CA LEU A 275 14.91 -3.54 -0.63
C LEU A 275 14.00 -4.11 -1.73
N ILE A 276 12.74 -3.63 -1.83
CA ILE A 276 11.84 -4.04 -2.92
C ILE A 276 12.47 -3.71 -4.29
N ALA A 277 13.00 -2.51 -4.47
CA ALA A 277 13.66 -2.11 -5.72
C ALA A 277 14.86 -3.02 -6.06
N GLN A 278 15.64 -3.44 -5.06
CA GLN A 278 16.77 -4.34 -5.26
C GLN A 278 16.33 -5.74 -5.74
N GLU A 279 15.22 -6.27 -5.22
CA GLU A 279 14.69 -7.57 -5.67
C GLU A 279 14.10 -7.50 -7.09
N VAL A 280 13.48 -6.37 -7.47
CA VAL A 280 12.78 -6.25 -8.76
C VAL A 280 13.62 -5.62 -9.88
N VAL A 281 14.91 -5.41 -9.65
CA VAL A 281 15.85 -4.77 -10.59
C VAL A 281 15.92 -5.48 -11.95
N ASN A 282 15.68 -6.79 -12.00
CA ASN A 282 15.72 -7.60 -13.22
C ASN A 282 14.34 -7.93 -13.81
N HIS A 283 13.26 -7.37 -13.26
CA HIS A 283 11.88 -7.63 -13.70
C HIS A 283 11.31 -6.43 -14.47
N PRO A 284 11.47 -6.36 -15.80
CA PRO A 284 11.04 -5.20 -16.58
C PRO A 284 9.52 -4.97 -16.59
N SER A 285 8.70 -5.99 -16.28
CA SER A 285 7.26 -5.85 -16.12
C SER A 285 6.88 -5.00 -14.90
N ALA A 286 7.69 -5.02 -13.84
CA ALA A 286 7.51 -4.20 -12.65
C ALA A 286 7.99 -2.77 -12.92
N PHE A 287 7.12 -1.98 -13.53
CA PHE A 287 7.45 -0.65 -14.06
C PHE A 287 7.18 0.49 -13.08
N ALA A 288 6.32 0.26 -12.10
CA ALA A 288 5.95 1.26 -11.12
C ALA A 288 5.89 0.70 -9.71
N VAL A 289 6.19 1.57 -8.73
CA VAL A 289 5.90 1.35 -7.32
C VAL A 289 4.87 2.36 -6.85
N GLU A 290 3.89 1.89 -6.08
CA GLU A 290 2.90 2.70 -5.40
C GLU A 290 3.19 2.68 -3.90
N LEU A 291 3.62 3.84 -3.38
CA LEU A 291 4.36 3.90 -2.13
C LEU A 291 3.53 3.49 -0.91
N MET A 292 2.23 3.76 -0.94
CA MET A 292 1.31 3.37 0.11
C MET A 292 -0.14 3.44 -0.39
N ASN A 293 -0.90 2.38 -0.18
CA ASN A 293 -2.34 2.40 -0.36
C ASN A 293 -3.00 3.34 0.67
N GLU A 294 -3.77 4.30 0.19
CA GLU A 294 -4.70 5.13 0.98
C GLU A 294 -4.12 5.64 2.33
N PRO A 295 -3.06 6.48 2.31
CA PRO A 295 -2.37 6.89 3.53
C PRO A 295 -3.29 7.70 4.47
N MET A 296 -3.35 7.28 5.73
CA MET A 296 -4.26 7.85 6.75
C MET A 296 -3.53 8.88 7.62
N THR A 297 -3.14 10.03 7.07
CA THR A 297 -2.45 11.09 7.82
C THR A 297 -2.80 12.48 7.30
N ILE A 298 -2.84 13.49 8.16
CA ILE A 298 -3.02 14.90 7.75
C ILE A 298 -1.68 15.66 7.67
N ARG A 299 -0.56 14.99 7.91
CA ARG A 299 0.80 15.58 7.89
C ARG A 299 1.33 15.67 6.45
N ARG A 300 0.65 16.44 5.59
CA ARG A 300 0.90 16.46 4.13
C ARG A 300 2.35 16.78 3.78
N GLN A 301 2.93 17.83 4.34
CA GLN A 301 4.34 18.19 4.06
C GLN A 301 5.29 17.00 4.29
N TRP A 302 5.28 16.44 5.51
CA TRP A 302 6.13 15.30 5.88
C TRP A 302 5.87 14.06 5.02
N MET A 303 4.62 13.83 4.63
CA MET A 303 4.23 12.73 3.77
C MET A 303 4.85 12.88 2.36
N PHE A 304 4.72 14.05 1.74
CA PHE A 304 5.32 14.31 0.43
C PHE A 304 6.85 14.34 0.46
N ASP A 305 7.47 14.83 1.54
CA ASP A 305 8.92 14.73 1.73
C ASP A 305 9.38 13.27 1.87
N THR A 306 8.55 12.43 2.49
CA THR A 306 8.79 10.98 2.57
C THR A 306 8.65 10.32 1.19
N TRP A 307 7.63 10.67 0.41
CA TRP A 307 7.49 10.19 -0.97
C TRP A 307 8.72 10.52 -1.80
N ARG A 308 9.20 11.77 -1.72
CA ARG A 308 10.44 12.18 -2.39
C ARG A 308 11.64 11.34 -1.96
N ALA A 309 11.86 11.17 -0.65
CA ALA A 309 12.99 10.39 -0.14
C ALA A 309 12.96 8.93 -0.61
N VAL A 310 11.76 8.34 -0.69
CA VAL A 310 11.57 7.00 -1.23
C VAL A 310 11.82 6.97 -2.73
N THR A 311 11.30 7.92 -3.50
CA THR A 311 11.55 8.04 -4.95
C THR A 311 13.04 8.11 -5.25
N GLU A 312 13.78 8.98 -4.57
CA GLU A 312 15.23 9.10 -4.72
C GLU A 312 15.94 7.77 -4.40
N ALA A 313 15.53 7.07 -3.34
CA ALA A 313 16.11 5.77 -2.99
C ALA A 313 15.81 4.65 -4.00
N VAL A 314 14.58 4.62 -4.55
CA VAL A 314 14.16 3.66 -5.57
C VAL A 314 14.87 3.95 -6.90
N ASN A 315 14.91 5.20 -7.34
CA ASN A 315 15.54 5.57 -8.61
C ASN A 315 17.07 5.47 -8.58
N ASN A 316 17.70 5.55 -7.40
CA ASN A 316 19.11 5.19 -7.26
C ASN A 316 19.39 3.69 -7.51
N VAL A 317 18.38 2.82 -7.44
CA VAL A 317 18.50 1.38 -7.75
C VAL A 317 17.99 1.09 -9.17
N ILE A 318 16.86 1.68 -9.57
CA ILE A 318 16.22 1.52 -10.88
C ILE A 318 15.90 2.92 -11.45
N PRO A 319 16.82 3.53 -12.22
CA PRO A 319 16.71 4.92 -12.66
C PRO A 319 15.46 5.28 -13.47
N ASP A 320 14.82 4.32 -14.12
CA ASP A 320 13.62 4.49 -14.95
C ASP A 320 12.32 3.95 -14.30
N MET A 321 12.38 3.52 -13.03
CA MET A 321 11.19 3.09 -12.28
C MET A 321 10.25 4.28 -12.03
N SER A 322 8.98 4.10 -12.38
CA SER A 322 7.93 5.07 -12.04
C SER A 322 7.55 4.95 -10.57
N VAL A 323 7.32 6.07 -9.88
CA VAL A 323 7.01 6.11 -8.46
C VAL A 323 5.73 6.92 -8.25
N SER A 324 4.73 6.30 -7.63
CA SER A 324 3.50 7.01 -7.31
C SER A 324 3.72 7.95 -6.12
N ILE A 325 3.07 9.11 -6.19
CA ILE A 325 2.83 9.97 -5.04
C ILE A 325 1.32 10.06 -4.85
N THR A 326 0.88 10.10 -3.60
CA THR A 326 -0.55 10.18 -3.29
C THR A 326 -0.78 11.09 -2.10
N ASP A 327 -2.00 11.62 -2.01
CA ASP A 327 -2.44 12.40 -0.86
C ASP A 327 -3.24 11.51 0.09
N VAL A 328 -3.84 12.11 1.12
CA VAL A 328 -4.62 11.39 2.14
C VAL A 328 -5.67 10.49 1.48
N GLY A 329 -5.62 9.18 1.78
CA GLY A 329 -6.64 8.22 1.36
C GLY A 329 -8.02 8.60 1.89
N GLU A 330 -9.07 8.31 1.12
CA GLU A 330 -10.46 8.71 1.41
C GLU A 330 -10.67 10.24 1.47
N GLY A 331 -10.22 10.96 0.43
CA GLY A 331 -10.24 12.42 0.27
C GLY A 331 -11.59 13.18 0.41
N ALA A 332 -12.63 12.57 0.98
CA ALA A 332 -13.91 13.20 1.29
C ALA A 332 -14.22 13.35 2.80
N ILE A 333 -13.42 12.78 3.72
CA ILE A 333 -13.83 12.67 5.14
C ILE A 333 -13.18 13.72 6.06
N VAL A 334 -12.07 14.36 5.65
CA VAL A 334 -11.33 15.33 6.48
C VAL A 334 -11.67 16.76 6.06
N PRO A 335 -12.47 17.52 6.84
CA PRO A 335 -12.73 18.93 6.56
C PRO A 335 -11.44 19.74 6.50
N GLU A 336 -11.40 20.73 5.60
CA GLU A 336 -10.25 21.62 5.40
C GLU A 336 -9.74 22.26 6.71
N TRP A 337 -10.65 22.59 7.63
CA TRP A 337 -10.28 23.16 8.94
C TRP A 337 -9.51 22.19 9.84
N LEU A 338 -9.73 20.87 9.72
CA LEU A 338 -9.02 19.87 10.51
C LEU A 338 -7.55 19.79 10.08
N VAL A 339 -7.31 19.92 8.77
CA VAL A 339 -5.98 20.04 8.19
C VAL A 339 -5.28 21.32 8.70
N LYS A 340 -6.03 22.42 8.91
CA LYS A 340 -5.52 23.69 9.45
C LYS A 340 -5.08 23.65 10.92
N ILE A 341 -5.74 22.86 11.76
CA ILE A 341 -5.43 22.78 13.20
C ILE A 341 -4.20 21.90 13.48
N GLY A 342 -3.80 21.03 12.55
CA GLY A 342 -2.62 20.17 12.68
C GLY A 342 -1.28 20.94 12.79
N GLY A 343 -1.26 22.25 12.55
CA GLY A 343 -0.07 23.09 12.63
C GLY A 343 0.77 23.01 11.36
N GLY A 344 0.60 24.00 10.46
CA GLY A 344 1.56 24.39 9.42
C GLY A 344 1.83 23.43 8.25
N ALA A 345 1.72 22.11 8.41
CA ALA A 345 2.11 21.10 7.43
C ALA A 345 1.05 20.79 6.35
N ILE A 346 0.19 21.76 6.04
CA ILE A 346 -0.88 21.63 5.04
C ILE A 346 -0.29 21.70 3.65
N ASP A 347 0.69 22.58 3.47
CA ASP A 347 1.26 22.87 2.18
C ASP A 347 2.45 21.95 1.94
N ILE A 348 2.58 21.50 0.70
CA ILE A 348 3.74 20.73 0.28
C ILE A 348 4.90 21.73 0.22
N ASP A 349 6.08 21.35 0.73
CA ASP A 349 7.24 22.23 0.66
C ASP A 349 7.48 22.69 -0.78
N HIS A 350 7.78 23.98 -0.98
CA HIS A 350 7.94 24.53 -2.33
C HIS A 350 9.03 23.79 -3.11
N ALA A 351 10.12 23.36 -2.46
CA ALA A 351 11.15 22.58 -3.11
C ALA A 351 10.63 21.18 -3.51
N THR A 352 9.75 20.57 -2.71
CA THR A 352 9.09 19.30 -3.04
C THR A 352 8.11 19.47 -4.20
N VAL A 353 7.34 20.58 -4.25
CA VAL A 353 6.47 20.90 -5.41
C VAL A 353 7.29 21.08 -6.69
N GLU A 354 8.37 21.85 -6.63
CA GLU A 354 9.25 22.06 -7.78
C GLU A 354 9.96 20.76 -8.21
N TRP A 355 10.31 19.90 -7.25
CA TRP A 355 10.82 18.56 -7.55
C TRP A 355 9.78 17.70 -8.27
N ILE A 356 8.52 17.66 -7.81
CA ILE A 356 7.43 16.92 -8.48
C ILE A 356 7.30 17.38 -9.93
N LYS A 357 7.23 18.70 -10.16
CA LYS A 357 7.06 19.28 -11.51
C LYS A 357 8.20 18.94 -12.47
N LYS A 358 9.42 18.71 -11.96
CA LYS A 358 10.62 18.40 -12.75
C LYS A 358 10.90 16.90 -12.88
N SER A 359 10.18 16.07 -12.13
CA SER A 359 10.46 14.64 -12.05
C SER A 359 9.78 13.89 -13.19
N THR A 360 10.54 13.22 -14.04
CA THR A 360 10.00 12.44 -15.17
C THR A 360 9.44 11.07 -14.78
N ASN A 361 9.72 10.64 -13.55
CA ASN A 361 9.44 9.29 -13.07
C ASN A 361 8.37 9.27 -11.98
N VAL A 362 7.71 10.39 -11.68
CA VAL A 362 6.64 10.42 -10.67
C VAL A 362 5.28 10.52 -11.33
N PHE A 363 4.28 9.86 -10.75
CA PHE A 363 2.89 10.01 -11.15
C PHE A 363 1.99 10.08 -9.92
N TYR A 364 0.80 10.63 -10.08
CA TYR A 364 -0.15 10.72 -8.99
C TYR A 364 -1.07 9.49 -8.98
N SER A 365 -1.09 8.73 -7.88
CA SER A 365 -2.07 7.65 -7.68
C SER A 365 -3.26 8.16 -6.87
N TRP A 366 -4.46 8.01 -7.42
CA TRP A 366 -5.71 8.34 -6.73
C TRP A 366 -6.51 7.08 -6.44
N HIS A 367 -6.98 6.93 -5.20
CA HIS A 367 -7.79 5.81 -4.74
C HIS A 367 -9.25 6.27 -4.64
N TRP A 368 -10.11 5.67 -5.45
CA TRP A 368 -11.51 6.04 -5.54
C TRP A 368 -12.39 5.06 -4.74
N ASN A 369 -13.01 5.54 -3.66
CA ASN A 369 -14.14 4.89 -3.02
C ASN A 369 -15.41 5.70 -3.34
N SER A 370 -16.09 5.46 -4.47
CA SER A 370 -17.47 5.95 -4.63
C SER A 370 -18.48 4.82 -4.63
N THR A 371 -19.42 4.92 -3.69
CA THR A 371 -20.84 4.79 -4.01
C THR A 371 -21.47 6.17 -3.89
N VAL A 372 -21.28 7.04 -4.89
CA VAL A 372 -22.21 8.14 -5.17
C VAL A 372 -22.25 8.30 -6.69
N GLN A 373 -23.40 7.96 -7.27
CA GLN A 373 -23.79 8.34 -8.63
C GLN A 373 -24.10 9.82 -8.70
#